data_AF-A0A813HF27-F1
#
_entry.id   AF-A0A813HF27-F1
#
_cell.length_a   1.000
_cell.length_b   1.000
_cell.length_c   1.000
_cell.angle_alpha   90.00
_cell.angle_beta   90.00
_cell.angle_gamma   90.00
#
_symmetry.space_group_name_H-M   'P 1'
#
loop_
_entity.id
_entity.type
_entity.pdbx_description
1 polymer ?
#
loop_
_entity_poly.entity_id
_entity_poly.type
_entity_poly.pdbx_seq_one_letter_code
_entity_poly.pdbx_strand_id
1 'polypeptide(L)'
;ADFAGEGSVVPSGAETFDLANRDPGVVFQRKSRNAGMHTIEVYTPQFYFSQLEMEEYDARPDRFGPTVIGKYTKGVGQVEARFPTDDEDPISFAMTVVHRLIERMEAKGINETGSYQPDGIPLNIWSLAYD
;
A
#
# COMPACT_ATOMS: atom_id res chain seq x y z
N ALA A 1 60.15 -12.98 1.64
CA ALA A 1 59.88 -12.26 0.38
C ALA A 1 58.38 -12.37 0.15
N ASP A 2 57.74 -11.22 0.24
CA ASP A 2 56.30 -11.01 0.23
C ASP A 2 55.84 -10.95 -1.23
N PHE A 3 54.77 -11.65 -1.58
CA PHE A 3 54.03 -11.44 -2.83
C PHE A 3 52.55 -11.55 -2.51
N ALA A 4 51.99 -10.38 -2.19
CA ALA A 4 50.56 -10.11 -2.10
C ALA A 4 49.87 -10.40 -3.44
N GLY A 5 48.85 -11.26 -3.41
CA GLY A 5 47.93 -11.52 -4.52
C GLY A 5 46.54 -10.97 -4.19
N GLU A 6 46.19 -9.90 -4.88
CA GLU A 6 44.85 -9.42 -5.24
C GLU A 6 43.82 -9.21 -4.12
N GLY A 7 43.78 -7.98 -3.62
CA GLY A 7 42.67 -7.46 -2.83
C GLY A 7 41.40 -7.37 -3.68
N SER A 8 40.30 -7.92 -3.15
CA SER A 8 38.95 -7.62 -3.65
C SER A 8 38.70 -6.12 -3.53
N VAL A 9 38.56 -5.45 -4.66
CA VAL A 9 38.19 -4.03 -4.74
C VAL A 9 36.82 -3.85 -4.09
N VAL A 10 36.81 -3.29 -2.88
CA VAL A 10 35.59 -2.80 -2.26
C VAL A 10 35.16 -1.56 -3.08
N PRO A 11 33.92 -1.49 -3.58
CA PRO A 11 33.49 -0.36 -4.40
C PRO A 11 33.67 0.94 -3.61
N SER A 12 34.19 1.98 -4.28
CA SER A 12 34.68 3.24 -3.69
C SER A 12 33.58 4.15 -3.07
N GLY A 13 32.52 3.58 -2.52
CA GLY A 13 31.45 4.26 -1.80
C GLY A 13 31.05 3.57 -0.49
N ALA A 14 31.76 2.52 -0.07
CA ALA A 14 31.58 1.96 1.27
C ALA A 14 32.46 2.74 2.26
N GLU A 15 31.94 3.83 2.81
CA GLU A 15 32.58 4.47 3.95
C GLU A 15 32.54 3.50 5.14
N THR A 16 33.72 3.02 5.55
CA THR A 16 33.90 2.41 6.87
C THR A 16 33.72 3.52 7.89
N PHE A 17 32.53 3.61 8.47
CA PHE A 17 32.21 4.62 9.48
C PHE A 17 33.06 4.36 10.71
N ASP A 18 34.05 5.23 10.95
CA ASP A 18 34.92 5.17 12.12
C ASP A 18 34.11 5.51 13.38
N LEU A 19 33.82 4.50 14.19
CA LEU A 19 32.93 4.56 15.35
C LEU A 19 33.56 5.30 16.55
N ALA A 20 34.84 5.68 16.48
CA ALA A 20 35.58 6.21 17.60
C ALA A 20 35.44 7.74 17.81
N ASN A 21 34.88 8.49 16.85
CA ASN A 21 35.01 9.95 16.82
C ASN A 21 33.71 10.68 16.46
N ARG A 22 32.60 10.38 17.15
CA ARG A 22 31.34 11.14 17.00
C ARG A 22 31.26 12.27 18.02
N ASP A 23 31.09 13.49 17.52
CA ASP A 23 30.56 14.61 18.29
C ASP A 23 29.20 14.20 18.89
N PRO A 24 28.99 14.33 20.22
CA PRO A 24 27.78 13.87 20.89
C PRO A 24 26.50 14.67 20.52
N GLY A 25 26.61 15.67 19.64
CA GLY A 25 25.52 16.56 19.25
C GLY A 25 24.86 16.28 17.90
N VAL A 26 25.39 15.35 17.07
CA VAL A 26 24.86 15.10 15.72
C VAL A 26 24.07 13.79 15.69
N VAL A 27 22.77 13.89 15.94
CA VAL A 27 21.82 12.79 15.71
C VAL A 27 21.70 12.59 14.20
N PHE A 28 22.46 11.64 13.65
CA PHE A 28 22.21 11.17 12.29
C PHE A 28 20.80 10.56 12.25
N GLN A 29 19.90 11.24 11.54
CA GLN A 29 18.54 10.78 11.27
C GLN A 29 18.60 9.33 10.77
N ARG A 30 18.10 8.38 11.57
CA ARG A 30 17.98 6.99 11.13
C ARG A 30 17.15 7.00 9.84
N LYS A 31 17.77 6.67 8.71
CA LYS A 31 17.06 6.41 7.46
C LYS A 31 15.96 5.40 7.80
N SER A 32 14.69 5.75 7.57
CA SER A 32 13.56 4.92 7.95
C SER A 32 13.77 3.50 7.43
N ARG A 33 13.94 2.54 8.35
CA ARG A 33 14.11 1.13 8.01
C ARG A 33 12.72 0.55 7.70
N ASN A 34 12.64 -0.27 6.66
CA ASN A 34 11.46 -1.09 6.33
C ASN A 34 10.18 -0.29 6.03
N ALA A 35 10.31 0.85 5.35
CA ALA A 35 9.15 1.65 4.91
C ALA A 35 8.37 0.93 3.80
N GLY A 36 7.05 0.82 3.98
CA GLY A 36 6.13 0.21 3.03
C GLY A 36 4.69 0.23 3.55
N MET A 37 3.76 -0.38 2.81
CA MET A 37 2.40 -0.58 3.31
C MET A 37 2.39 -1.75 4.30
N HIS A 38 2.04 -1.48 5.55
CA HIS A 38 1.98 -2.51 6.60
C HIS A 38 0.62 -3.18 6.69
N THR A 39 -0.44 -2.44 6.35
CA THR A 39 -1.82 -2.93 6.37
C THR A 39 -2.62 -2.15 5.34
N ILE A 40 -3.59 -2.82 4.70
CA ILE A 40 -4.54 -2.21 3.78
C ILE A 40 -5.94 -2.65 4.16
N GLU A 41 -6.87 -1.70 4.14
CA GLU A 41 -8.30 -1.95 4.31
C GLU A 41 -9.03 -1.31 3.13
N VAL A 42 -10.04 -2.00 2.62
CA VAL A 42 -10.81 -1.55 1.46
C VAL A 42 -12.28 -1.59 1.82
N TYR A 43 -12.95 -0.47 1.61
CA TYR A 43 -14.40 -0.37 1.66
C TYR A 43 -14.94 -0.14 0.26
N THR A 44 -16.02 -0.84 -0.08
CA THR A 44 -16.73 -0.66 -1.34
C THR A 44 -18.19 -0.34 -1.04
N PRO A 45 -18.85 0.54 -1.82
CA PRO A 45 -20.27 0.83 -1.67
C PRO A 45 -21.12 -0.45 -1.74
N GLN A 46 -22.27 -0.42 -1.08
CA GLN A 46 -23.14 -1.59 -0.98
C GLN A 46 -23.77 -1.96 -2.32
N PHE A 47 -24.15 -0.97 -3.12
CA PHE A 47 -24.88 -1.20 -4.36
C PHE A 47 -23.96 -1.24 -5.58
N TYR A 48 -24.33 -2.09 -6.53
CA TYR A 48 -23.66 -2.24 -7.80
C TYR A 48 -24.69 -2.54 -8.89
N PHE A 49 -24.29 -2.31 -10.13
CA PHE A 49 -25.03 -2.76 -11.30
C PHE A 49 -24.13 -3.56 -12.22
N SER A 50 -24.74 -4.50 -12.94
CA SER A 50 -24.06 -5.32 -13.95
C SER A 50 -23.79 -4.50 -15.20
N GLN A 51 -22.56 -4.57 -15.70
CA GLN A 51 -22.19 -3.90 -16.95
C GLN A 51 -22.90 -4.52 -18.16
N LEU A 52 -23.20 -5.82 -18.09
CA LEU A 52 -23.99 -6.49 -19.12
C LEU A 52 -25.42 -5.92 -19.18
N GLU A 53 -26.06 -5.74 -18.02
CA GLU A 53 -27.42 -5.16 -17.96
C GLU A 53 -27.43 -3.71 -18.46
N MET A 54 -26.36 -2.95 -18.19
CA MET A 54 -26.22 -1.59 -18.70
C MET A 54 -26.07 -1.56 -20.22
N GLU A 55 -25.32 -2.51 -20.81
CA GLU A 55 -25.24 -2.66 -22.27
C GLU A 55 -26.60 -2.99 -22.89
N GLU A 56 -27.35 -3.92 -22.29
CA GLU A 56 -28.70 -4.29 -22.75
C GLU A 56 -29.67 -3.09 -22.66
N TYR A 57 -29.61 -2.34 -21.56
CA TYR A 57 -30.42 -1.16 -21.35
C TYR A 57 -30.11 -0.03 -22.35
N ASP A 58 -28.83 0.16 -22.69
CA ASP A 58 -28.39 1.16 -23.68
C ASP A 58 -28.58 0.72 -25.13
N ALA A 59 -28.64 -0.59 -25.38
CA ALA A 59 -28.87 -1.16 -26.70
C ALA A 59 -30.32 -1.00 -27.19
N ARG A 60 -31.23 -0.52 -26.34
CA ARG A 60 -32.63 -0.29 -26.71
C ARG A 60 -32.77 0.71 -27.87
N PRO A 61 -33.81 0.59 -28.72
CA PRO A 61 -33.98 1.42 -29.91
C PRO A 61 -34.13 2.92 -29.64
N ASP A 62 -34.59 3.30 -28.44
CA ASP A 62 -34.76 4.67 -27.98
C ASP A 62 -33.45 5.34 -27.51
N ARG A 63 -32.33 4.60 -27.50
CA ARG A 63 -31.05 5.07 -26.97
C ARG A 63 -29.94 5.02 -28.02
N PHE A 64 -28.99 4.09 -27.87
CA PHE A 64 -27.75 4.05 -28.65
C PHE A 64 -27.74 2.88 -29.65
N GLY A 65 -28.71 1.97 -29.55
CA GLY A 65 -28.85 0.83 -30.45
C GLY A 65 -27.83 -0.29 -30.20
N PRO A 66 -27.87 -1.38 -30.99
CA PRO A 66 -27.17 -2.63 -30.71
C PRO A 66 -25.64 -2.53 -30.78
N THR A 67 -25.10 -1.40 -31.24
CA THR A 67 -23.64 -1.15 -31.35
C THR A 67 -22.96 -1.01 -29.99
N VAL A 68 -23.73 -0.79 -28.91
CA VAL A 68 -23.22 -0.69 -27.54
C VAL A 68 -22.92 -2.04 -26.90
N ILE A 69 -23.42 -3.15 -27.45
CA ILE A 69 -23.14 -4.48 -26.91
C ILE A 69 -21.65 -4.79 -26.99
N GLY A 70 -21.05 -5.16 -25.85
CA GLY A 70 -19.62 -5.38 -25.70
C GLY A 70 -18.80 -4.11 -25.42
N LYS A 71 -19.40 -2.90 -25.42
CA LYS A 71 -18.66 -1.66 -25.16
C LYS A 71 -18.09 -1.60 -23.75
N TYR A 72 -18.88 -1.95 -22.74
CA TYR A 72 -18.51 -1.85 -21.32
C TYR A 72 -17.78 -3.12 -20.87
N THR A 73 -18.24 -4.28 -21.32
CA THR A 73 -17.71 -5.59 -20.94
C THR A 73 -16.41 -5.92 -21.68
N LYS A 74 -16.37 -5.77 -23.00
CA LYS A 74 -15.17 -6.10 -23.81
C LYS A 74 -14.31 -4.88 -24.12
N GLY A 75 -14.93 -3.74 -24.41
CA GLY A 75 -14.22 -2.50 -24.72
C GLY A 75 -13.49 -1.95 -23.49
N VAL A 76 -14.23 -1.73 -22.39
CA VAL A 76 -13.64 -1.23 -21.13
C VAL A 76 -13.10 -2.35 -20.25
N GLY A 77 -13.65 -3.58 -20.35
CA GLY A 77 -13.21 -4.70 -19.51
C GLY A 77 -13.89 -4.74 -18.14
N GLN A 78 -15.03 -4.06 -17.97
CA GLN A 78 -15.74 -3.97 -16.69
C GLN A 78 -16.82 -5.04 -16.57
N VAL A 79 -16.91 -5.66 -15.39
CA VAL A 79 -17.97 -6.65 -15.06
C VAL A 79 -19.09 -6.00 -14.28
N GLU A 80 -18.74 -5.22 -13.26
CA GLU A 80 -19.67 -4.49 -12.41
C GLU A 80 -19.15 -3.07 -12.16
N ALA A 81 -20.07 -2.15 -11.86
CA ALA A 81 -19.73 -0.83 -11.34
C ALA A 81 -20.55 -0.55 -10.07
N ARG A 82 -19.87 0.03 -9.09
CA ARG A 82 -20.44 0.34 -7.77
C ARG A 82 -20.77 1.81 -7.68
N PHE A 83 -21.84 2.13 -6.96
CA PHE A 83 -22.24 3.50 -6.74
C PHE A 83 -22.75 3.69 -5.30
N PRO A 84 -22.51 4.86 -4.69
CA PRO A 84 -23.14 5.22 -3.42
C PRO A 84 -24.63 5.52 -3.59
N THR A 85 -25.42 5.21 -2.57
CA THR A 85 -26.75 5.78 -2.36
C THR A 85 -26.67 7.04 -1.49
N ASP A 86 -27.80 7.69 -1.19
CA ASP A 86 -27.84 8.92 -0.38
C ASP A 86 -27.24 8.77 1.04
N ASP A 87 -27.17 7.53 1.54
CA ASP A 87 -26.58 7.19 2.84
C ASP A 87 -25.03 7.04 2.81
N GLU A 88 -24.43 7.10 1.62
CA GLU A 88 -23.01 6.88 1.42
C GLU A 88 -22.37 8.07 0.68
N ASP A 89 -21.29 8.59 1.24
CA ASP A 89 -20.50 9.67 0.67
C ASP A 89 -18.99 9.46 0.88
N PRO A 90 -18.11 10.27 0.26
CA PRO A 90 -16.67 10.13 0.43
C PRO A 90 -16.19 10.21 1.88
N ILE A 91 -16.90 10.94 2.77
CA ILE A 91 -16.53 11.09 4.18
C ILE A 91 -16.85 9.78 4.92
N SER A 92 -18.04 9.23 4.73
CA SER A 92 -18.47 7.95 5.28
C SER A 92 -17.57 6.80 4.82
N PHE A 93 -17.09 6.81 3.57
CA PHE A 93 -16.10 5.84 3.09
C PHE A 93 -14.80 5.94 3.85
N ALA A 94 -14.24 7.15 3.96
CA ALA A 94 -12.99 7.38 4.67
C ALA A 94 -13.11 6.96 6.15
N MET A 95 -14.19 7.35 6.82
CA MET A 95 -14.41 7.00 8.22
C MET A 95 -14.64 5.51 8.43
N THR A 96 -15.36 4.85 7.53
CA THR A 96 -15.55 3.40 7.61
C THR A 96 -14.26 2.63 7.38
N VAL A 97 -13.45 3.02 6.38
CA VAL A 97 -12.15 2.39 6.11
C VAL A 97 -11.21 2.58 7.28
N VAL A 98 -11.07 3.81 7.79
CA VAL A 98 -10.16 4.11 8.90
C VAL A 98 -10.58 3.40 10.17
N HIS A 99 -11.89 3.39 10.49
CA HIS A 99 -12.41 2.67 11.66
C HIS A 99 -12.08 1.17 11.59
N ARG A 100 -12.42 0.51 10.47
CA ARG A 100 -12.14 -0.92 10.26
C ARG A 100 -10.65 -1.23 10.27
N LEU A 101 -9.84 -0.35 9.69
CA LEU A 101 -8.38 -0.49 9.67
C LEU A 101 -7.82 -0.46 11.09
N ILE A 102 -8.22 0.52 11.91
CA ILE A 102 -7.76 0.65 13.31
C ILE A 102 -8.21 -0.54 14.14
N GLU A 103 -9.50 -0.92 14.07
CA GLU A 103 -10.01 -2.10 14.79
C GLU A 103 -9.24 -3.37 14.42
N ARG A 104 -8.95 -3.58 13.13
CA ARG A 104 -8.15 -4.71 12.67
C ARG A 104 -6.71 -4.64 13.20
N MET A 105 -6.10 -3.46 13.19
CA MET A 105 -4.74 -3.23 13.71
C MET A 105 -4.66 -3.41 15.23
N GLU A 106 -5.70 -3.07 15.98
CA GLU A 106 -5.77 -3.33 17.43
C GLU A 106 -5.96 -4.83 17.70
N ALA A 107 -6.81 -5.51 16.94
CA ALA A 107 -7.09 -6.93 17.13
C ALA A 107 -5.92 -7.84 16.72
N LYS A 108 -5.18 -7.47 15.66
CA LYS A 108 -4.12 -8.32 15.07
C LYS A 108 -2.71 -7.77 15.26
N GLY A 109 -2.59 -6.56 15.80
CA GLY A 109 -1.35 -5.83 15.93
C GLY A 109 -1.01 -5.00 14.69
N ILE A 110 -0.37 -3.87 14.91
CA ILE A 110 0.12 -2.91 13.89
C ILE A 110 1.18 -3.55 12.96
N ASN A 111 1.74 -4.68 13.40
CA ASN A 111 2.89 -5.34 12.80
C ASN A 111 2.59 -6.75 12.31
N GLU A 112 1.47 -6.98 11.61
CA GLU A 112 1.34 -8.22 10.84
C GLU A 112 2.56 -8.42 9.92
N THR A 113 3.02 -7.35 9.26
CA THR A 113 4.27 -7.33 8.47
C THR A 113 5.55 -7.49 9.30
N GLY A 114 5.53 -7.24 10.61
CA GLY A 114 6.70 -7.42 11.48
C GLY A 114 7.21 -8.85 11.52
N SER A 115 6.31 -9.83 11.35
CA SER A 115 6.67 -11.24 11.21
C SER A 115 7.39 -11.58 9.89
N TYR A 116 7.22 -10.73 8.86
CA TYR A 116 7.83 -10.89 7.54
C TYR A 116 9.03 -9.97 7.33
N GLN A 117 9.45 -9.21 8.34
CA GLN A 117 10.63 -8.36 8.25
C GLN A 117 11.91 -9.21 8.29
N PRO A 118 12.87 -9.01 7.37
CA PRO A 118 14.12 -9.78 7.34
C PRO A 118 14.97 -9.64 8.60
N ASP A 119 14.80 -8.54 9.33
CA ASP A 119 15.55 -8.22 10.55
C ASP A 119 14.84 -8.67 11.84
N GLY A 120 13.59 -9.12 11.76
CA GLY A 120 12.81 -9.60 12.91
C GLY A 120 12.51 -8.54 13.98
N ILE A 121 12.70 -7.25 13.66
CA ILE A 121 12.48 -6.14 14.60
C ILE A 121 11.04 -5.62 14.42
N PRO A 122 10.19 -5.63 15.45
CA PRO A 122 8.85 -5.07 15.34
C PRO A 122 8.90 -3.54 15.19
N LEU A 123 8.11 -2.98 14.26
CA LEU A 123 7.94 -1.53 14.11
C LEU A 123 6.99 -1.02 15.19
N ASN A 124 7.50 -0.51 16.29
CA ASN A 124 6.65 0.19 17.25
C ASN A 124 6.14 1.52 16.64
N ILE A 125 4.86 1.88 16.88
CA ILE A 125 4.29 3.21 16.51
C ILE A 125 5.21 4.33 17.01
N TRP A 126 5.78 4.11 18.18
CA TRP A 126 6.77 4.96 18.80
C TRP A 126 8.11 4.33 18.52
N SER A 127 8.79 4.75 17.46
CA SER A 127 10.24 4.54 17.33
C SER A 127 11.00 5.32 18.43
N LEU A 128 10.59 5.16 19.69
CA LEU A 128 11.35 5.41 20.89
C LEU A 128 12.19 4.16 21.12
N ALA A 129 13.17 3.95 20.24
CA ALA A 129 14.38 3.29 20.69
C ALA A 129 15.10 4.33 21.56
N TYR A 130 14.75 4.35 22.85
CA TYR A 130 15.58 4.98 23.87
C TYR A 130 16.89 4.18 23.94
N ASP A 131 17.99 4.93 23.86
CA ASP A 131 19.43 4.60 24.06
C ASP A 131 20.03 3.40 23.31
#